data_AF-A0A2I0R305-F1
#
_entry.id   AF-A0A2I0R305-F1
#
_cell.length_a   1.000
_cell.length_b   1.000
_cell.length_c   1.000
_cell.angle_alpha   90.00
_cell.angle_beta   90.00
_cell.angle_gamma   90.00
#
_symmetry.space_group_name_H-M   'P 1'
#
loop_
_entity.id
_entity.type
_entity.pdbx_description
1 polymer ?
#
loop_
_entity_poly.entity_id
_entity_poly.type
_entity_poly.pdbx_seq_one_letter_code
_entity_poly.pdbx_strand_id
1 'polypeptide(L)'
;MYKRVGKHLLNTMRNLISILLISVLTLPTYGQNTVDDILSTNVNKELIYEPEIKSGEQLYLKMAYGSSFISNQNDIKKLYGAKFASVDIVFSDHPKGDSYPKLTRKRIENLKKLYPTLFSKKDIKWRLVRQTNCSDQQSAKKLFHGIVITYRPAQSKEDIKKEIEYLKDILSELSKGTSEAVAIEKIIDEEEEYLSETIKPDSVGTKLSSPLRIAPGTYPGFTDSTVTTVLKRQDWTNMLIISDLTGSMSPYTAQLFVWLRLNTIDEKVKQFVFFNDGDKTPDHKKVIGKTGGIYQTRSSKFGDIEELAYKTMRNGCGGDAPENDIEALTKAIELCPDCENIILIADNWAPIKDISLLSNINKPIKIILCGSDYGINAQYLDLARATGGSVHIMENDLIDLMKINEGETITIRGQTFKIENGKFTRVTKI
;
A
#
# COMPACT_ATOMS: atom_id res chain seq x y z
N MET A 1 -25.32 -53.30 37.17
CA MET A 1 -25.61 -52.32 36.08
C MET A 1 -24.83 -51.01 36.23
N TYR A 2 -24.57 -50.49 37.44
CA TYR A 2 -23.89 -49.20 37.66
C TYR A 2 -22.37 -49.13 37.35
N LYS A 3 -21.61 -50.24 37.41
CA LYS A 3 -20.15 -50.21 37.14
C LYS A 3 -19.76 -50.06 35.66
N ARG A 4 -20.66 -50.37 34.72
CA ARG A 4 -20.35 -50.31 33.27
C ARG A 4 -20.48 -48.90 32.69
N VAL A 5 -21.35 -48.07 33.26
CA VAL A 5 -21.61 -46.70 32.77
C VAL A 5 -20.49 -45.74 33.14
N GLY A 6 -19.95 -45.85 34.37
CA GLY A 6 -18.86 -44.98 34.83
C GLY A 6 -17.54 -45.16 34.06
N LYS A 7 -17.23 -46.38 33.61
CA LYS A 7 -16.02 -46.66 32.81
C LYS A 7 -16.12 -46.11 31.39
N HIS A 8 -17.34 -46.01 30.85
CA HIS A 8 -17.57 -45.45 29.52
C HIS A 8 -17.52 -43.92 29.53
N LEU A 9 -18.02 -43.27 30.60
CA LEU A 9 -17.94 -41.82 30.80
C LEU A 9 -16.49 -41.34 31.02
N LEU A 10 -15.69 -42.10 31.77
CA LEU A 10 -14.28 -41.74 32.01
C LEU A 10 -13.44 -41.81 30.72
N ASN A 11 -13.70 -42.80 29.85
CA ASN A 11 -13.00 -42.94 28.59
C ASN A 11 -13.42 -41.88 27.56
N THR A 12 -14.68 -41.47 27.51
CA THR A 12 -15.12 -40.37 26.64
C THR A 12 -14.56 -39.03 27.11
N MET A 13 -14.50 -38.76 28.42
CA MET A 13 -13.87 -37.55 28.94
C MET A 13 -12.35 -37.51 28.68
N ARG A 14 -11.65 -38.65 28.81
CA ARG A 14 -10.21 -38.72 28.52
C ARG A 14 -9.91 -38.50 27.04
N ASN A 15 -10.75 -39.01 26.14
CA ASN A 15 -10.64 -38.76 24.70
C ASN A 15 -10.99 -37.31 24.33
N LEU A 16 -11.98 -36.69 24.98
CA LEU A 16 -12.32 -35.27 24.78
C LEU A 16 -11.18 -34.35 25.25
N ILE A 17 -10.52 -34.65 26.37
CA ILE A 17 -9.36 -33.88 26.85
C ILE A 17 -8.15 -34.06 25.92
N SER A 18 -7.93 -35.27 25.38
CA SER A 18 -6.87 -35.51 24.38
C SER A 18 -7.13 -34.81 23.04
N ILE A 19 -8.39 -34.71 22.59
CA ILE A 19 -8.76 -33.97 21.38
C ILE A 19 -8.62 -32.45 21.62
N LEU A 20 -8.99 -31.96 22.80
CA LEU A 20 -8.83 -30.54 23.15
C LEU A 20 -7.35 -30.12 23.26
N LEU A 21 -6.48 -31.00 23.75
CA LEU A 21 -5.02 -30.76 23.84
C LEU A 21 -4.32 -30.80 22.48
N ILE A 22 -4.84 -31.56 21.50
CA ILE A 22 -4.28 -31.60 20.14
C ILE A 22 -4.75 -30.38 19.32
N SER A 23 -5.96 -29.84 19.58
CA SER A 23 -6.43 -28.62 18.90
C SER A 23 -5.77 -27.31 19.37
N VAL A 24 -5.05 -27.30 20.49
CA VAL A 24 -4.37 -26.11 21.03
C VAL A 24 -2.92 -25.98 20.56
N LEU A 25 -2.37 -26.98 19.87
CA LEU A 25 -0.96 -26.99 19.43
C LEU A 25 -0.73 -26.71 17.94
N THR A 26 -1.78 -26.42 17.18
CA THR A 26 -1.67 -25.89 15.82
C THR A 26 -2.39 -24.56 15.72
N LEU A 27 -1.97 -23.58 16.51
CA LEU A 27 -2.14 -22.20 16.06
C LEU A 27 -1.31 -22.10 14.77
N PRO A 28 -1.93 -21.81 13.60
CA PRO A 28 -1.13 -21.47 12.43
C PRO A 28 -0.23 -20.33 12.88
N THR A 29 1.08 -20.53 12.83
CA THR A 29 2.02 -19.44 12.98
C THR A 29 1.63 -18.41 11.93
N TYR A 30 1.01 -17.32 12.40
CA TYR A 30 0.60 -16.20 11.55
C TYR A 30 1.79 -15.85 10.66
N GLY A 31 1.62 -15.94 9.34
CA GLY A 31 2.69 -15.85 8.34
C GLY A 31 3.44 -14.51 8.42
N GLN A 32 4.49 -14.48 9.24
CA GLN A 32 5.46 -13.40 9.34
C GLN A 32 6.54 -13.63 8.30
N ASN A 33 7.07 -12.56 7.72
CA ASN A 33 8.31 -12.65 6.95
C ASN A 33 9.42 -13.16 7.87
N THR A 34 9.93 -14.36 7.64
CA THR A 34 11.05 -14.87 8.42
C THR A 34 12.37 -14.32 7.88
N VAL A 35 13.40 -14.35 8.73
CA VAL A 35 14.75 -13.96 8.30
C VAL A 35 15.23 -14.88 7.17
N ASP A 36 14.85 -16.16 7.20
CA ASP A 36 15.22 -17.15 6.19
C ASP A 36 14.52 -16.88 4.85
N ASP A 37 13.23 -16.53 4.88
CA ASP A 37 12.50 -16.15 3.66
C ASP A 37 13.16 -14.96 2.98
N ILE A 38 13.53 -13.93 3.75
CA ILE A 38 14.19 -12.72 3.22
C ILE A 38 15.57 -13.07 2.64
N LEU A 39 16.35 -13.92 3.31
CA LEU A 39 17.67 -14.35 2.83
C LEU A 39 17.58 -15.22 1.57
N SER A 40 16.46 -15.88 1.34
CA SER A 40 16.20 -16.67 0.13
C SER A 40 15.81 -15.81 -1.09
N THR A 41 15.59 -14.51 -0.91
CA THR A 41 15.25 -13.63 -2.03
C THR A 41 16.43 -13.42 -2.98
N ASN A 42 16.13 -13.21 -4.26
CA ASN A 42 17.14 -12.95 -5.28
C ASN A 42 17.96 -11.69 -4.96
N VAL A 43 19.28 -11.79 -5.16
CA VAL A 43 20.21 -10.68 -4.98
C VAL A 43 20.26 -9.87 -6.27
N ASN A 44 19.71 -8.67 -6.24
CA ASN A 44 19.80 -7.71 -7.33
C ASN A 44 21.20 -7.10 -7.35
N LYS A 45 21.83 -7.09 -8.52
CA LYS A 45 23.14 -6.46 -8.72
C LYS A 45 22.95 -5.12 -9.38
N GLU A 46 23.49 -4.08 -8.75
CA GLU A 46 23.45 -2.70 -9.24
C GLU A 46 24.85 -2.12 -9.19
N LEU A 47 25.17 -1.13 -10.04
CA LEU A 47 26.49 -0.50 -10.01
C LEU A 47 26.65 0.28 -8.71
N ILE A 48 25.74 1.21 -8.47
CA ILE A 48 25.54 1.98 -7.23
C ILE A 48 24.06 1.88 -6.90
N TYR A 49 23.72 1.81 -5.62
CA TYR A 49 22.33 1.78 -5.19
C TYR A 49 21.73 3.18 -5.26
N GLU A 50 20.80 3.37 -6.20
CA GLU A 50 20.07 4.62 -6.43
C GLU A 50 18.59 4.26 -6.61
N PRO A 51 17.81 4.18 -5.53
CA PRO A 51 16.44 3.73 -5.63
C PRO A 51 15.55 4.83 -6.22
N GLU A 52 14.94 4.55 -7.37
CA GLU A 52 13.89 5.40 -7.92
C GLU A 52 12.56 5.11 -7.21
N ILE A 53 12.03 6.11 -6.49
CA ILE A 53 10.69 6.05 -5.91
C ILE A 53 9.80 7.01 -6.67
N LYS A 54 8.56 6.61 -6.98
CA LYS A 54 7.53 7.50 -7.56
C LYS A 54 6.61 8.12 -6.51
N SER A 55 6.49 7.50 -5.33
CA SER A 55 5.64 7.95 -4.22
C SER A 55 6.20 7.42 -2.89
N GLY A 56 5.97 8.18 -1.81
CA GLY A 56 6.42 7.87 -0.44
C GLY A 56 7.79 8.44 -0.07
N GLU A 57 8.25 8.12 1.15
CA GLU A 57 9.54 8.49 1.73
C GLU A 57 10.49 7.29 1.83
N GLN A 58 11.78 7.59 2.02
CA GLN A 58 12.79 6.59 2.32
C GLN A 58 13.53 6.87 3.63
N LEU A 59 13.54 5.87 4.52
CA LEU A 59 14.39 5.87 5.71
C LEU A 59 15.65 5.03 5.46
N TYR A 60 16.80 5.68 5.56
CA TYR A 60 18.12 5.04 5.44
C TYR A 60 18.67 4.67 6.82
N LEU A 61 18.58 3.41 7.20
CA LEU A 61 19.23 2.84 8.38
C LEU A 61 20.68 2.48 8.05
N LYS A 62 21.61 3.35 8.43
CA LYS A 62 23.01 3.31 8.02
C LYS A 62 23.81 2.30 8.83
N MET A 63 24.72 1.62 8.16
CA MET A 63 25.68 0.68 8.75
C MET A 63 27.07 0.95 8.16
N ALA A 64 28.12 0.65 8.93
CA ALA A 64 29.48 0.65 8.38
C ALA A 64 29.72 -0.58 7.49
N TYR A 65 30.69 -0.48 6.57
CA TYR A 65 31.20 -1.64 5.82
C TYR A 65 31.56 -2.80 6.75
N GLY A 66 31.08 -4.01 6.43
CA GLY A 66 31.29 -5.22 7.24
C GLY A 66 30.56 -5.25 8.59
N SER A 67 29.74 -4.24 8.92
CA SER A 67 29.00 -4.15 10.18
C SER A 67 27.52 -4.51 10.02
N SER A 68 26.93 -5.03 11.09
CA SER A 68 25.48 -5.19 11.23
C SER A 68 24.86 -4.16 12.19
N PHE A 69 25.66 -3.27 12.78
CA PHE A 69 25.18 -2.26 13.70
C PHE A 69 24.54 -1.09 12.95
N ILE A 70 23.28 -0.81 13.27
CA ILE A 70 22.54 0.36 12.77
C ILE A 70 22.98 1.57 13.58
N SER A 71 23.57 2.58 12.95
CA SER A 71 24.09 3.76 13.65
C SER A 71 23.02 4.75 14.07
N ASN A 72 21.96 4.89 13.28
CA ASN A 72 20.89 5.87 13.47
C ASN A 72 19.56 5.19 13.89
N GLN A 73 19.61 4.36 14.94
CA GLN A 73 18.45 3.59 15.41
C GLN A 73 17.26 4.47 15.80
N ASN A 74 17.50 5.67 16.30
CA ASN A 74 16.45 6.61 16.73
C ASN A 74 15.55 7.09 15.58
N ASP A 75 16.00 7.00 14.33
CA ASP A 75 15.20 7.41 13.18
C ASP A 75 14.01 6.47 12.93
N ILE A 76 13.99 5.28 13.55
CA ILE A 76 12.89 4.32 13.45
C ILE A 76 11.54 4.90 13.89
N LYS A 77 11.55 5.93 14.75
CA LYS A 77 10.35 6.64 15.19
C LYS A 77 9.56 7.27 14.04
N LYS A 78 10.21 7.56 12.91
CA LYS A 78 9.55 8.08 11.69
C LYS A 78 8.58 7.06 11.07
N LEU A 79 8.76 5.78 11.38
CA LEU A 79 7.94 4.70 10.83
C LEU A 79 6.69 4.40 11.66
N TYR A 80 6.48 5.09 12.79
CA TYR A 80 5.34 4.82 13.66
C TYR A 80 4.02 5.17 12.97
N GLY A 81 3.17 4.15 12.79
CA GLY A 81 1.90 4.27 12.06
C GLY A 81 2.04 4.34 10.53
N ALA A 82 3.26 4.21 9.99
CA ALA A 82 3.48 4.31 8.55
C ALA A 82 2.96 3.08 7.78
N LYS A 83 2.63 3.29 6.50
CA LYS A 83 2.41 2.22 5.52
C LYS A 83 3.73 1.90 4.82
N PHE A 84 4.03 0.63 4.55
CA PHE A 84 5.34 0.20 4.04
C PHE A 84 5.23 -0.44 2.66
N ALA A 85 6.10 -0.02 1.73
CA ALA A 85 6.16 -0.61 0.38
C ALA A 85 7.28 -1.64 0.25
N SER A 86 8.48 -1.29 0.67
CA SER A 86 9.65 -2.14 0.46
C SER A 86 10.75 -1.93 1.48
N VAL A 87 11.59 -2.97 1.60
CA VAL A 87 12.78 -2.97 2.42
C VAL A 87 13.95 -3.52 1.61
N ASP A 88 14.95 -2.69 1.40
CA ASP A 88 16.14 -3.01 0.64
C ASP A 88 17.32 -3.15 1.57
N ILE A 89 17.94 -4.33 1.56
CA ILE A 89 19.16 -4.60 2.34
C ILE A 89 20.33 -4.44 1.40
N VAL A 90 21.07 -3.35 1.59
CA VAL A 90 22.07 -2.88 0.63
C VAL A 90 23.48 -3.17 1.14
N PHE A 91 24.30 -3.77 0.28
CA PHE A 91 25.69 -4.09 0.58
C PHE A 91 26.58 -4.04 -0.67
N SER A 92 27.90 -4.01 -0.47
CA SER A 92 28.89 -4.03 -1.57
C SER A 92 29.26 -5.45 -1.97
N ASP A 93 29.61 -5.67 -3.23
CA ASP A 93 30.22 -6.91 -3.76
C ASP A 93 31.70 -7.02 -3.38
N HIS A 94 32.02 -6.89 -2.09
CA HIS A 94 33.39 -6.97 -1.61
C HIS A 94 33.51 -7.70 -0.26
N PRO A 95 34.45 -8.66 -0.13
CA PRO A 95 35.07 -9.44 -1.21
C PRO A 95 34.15 -9.93 -2.35
N LYS A 96 34.65 -9.91 -3.59
CA LYS A 96 33.85 -10.15 -4.80
C LYS A 96 33.27 -11.57 -4.84
N GLY A 97 31.97 -11.69 -5.12
CA GLY A 97 31.31 -12.98 -5.36
C GLY A 97 30.94 -13.77 -4.09
N ASP A 98 31.25 -13.29 -2.90
CA ASP A 98 30.80 -13.90 -1.64
C ASP A 98 29.29 -13.67 -1.43
N SER A 99 28.65 -14.51 -0.63
CA SER A 99 27.19 -14.48 -0.36
C SER A 99 26.83 -13.77 0.95
N TYR A 100 27.79 -13.59 1.87
CA TYR A 100 27.60 -12.96 3.19
C TYR A 100 26.35 -13.38 4.01
N PRO A 101 25.88 -14.64 3.97
CA PRO A 101 24.60 -15.00 4.59
C PRO A 101 24.58 -14.73 6.09
N LYS A 102 25.73 -14.88 6.77
CA LYS A 102 25.85 -14.60 8.22
C LYS A 102 25.75 -13.11 8.56
N LEU A 103 26.37 -12.24 7.77
CA LEU A 103 26.35 -10.80 8.03
C LEU A 103 24.97 -10.22 7.69
N THR A 104 24.44 -10.59 6.53
CA THR A 104 23.10 -10.18 6.10
C THR A 104 22.03 -10.66 7.08
N ARG A 105 22.13 -11.91 7.57
CA ARG A 105 21.27 -12.42 8.65
C ARG A 105 21.27 -11.51 9.88
N LYS A 106 22.46 -11.18 10.40
CA LYS A 106 22.60 -10.31 11.58
C LYS A 106 21.99 -8.92 11.35
N ARG A 107 22.09 -8.38 10.13
CA ARG A 107 21.46 -7.09 9.75
C ARG A 107 19.94 -7.17 9.84
N ILE A 108 19.35 -8.20 9.26
CA ILE A 108 17.90 -8.43 9.28
C ILE A 108 17.43 -8.69 10.72
N GLU A 109 18.15 -9.49 11.50
CA GLU A 109 17.86 -9.73 12.92
C GLU A 109 17.93 -8.46 13.76
N ASN A 110 18.91 -7.59 13.50
CA ASN A 110 19.01 -6.30 14.18
C ASN A 110 17.85 -5.37 13.82
N LEU A 111 17.41 -5.36 12.56
CA LEU A 111 16.19 -4.67 12.17
C LEU A 111 14.95 -5.26 12.85
N LYS A 112 14.83 -6.59 12.93
CA LYS A 112 13.70 -7.27 13.60
C LYS A 112 13.63 -6.94 15.08
N LYS A 113 14.78 -6.82 15.75
CA LYS A 113 14.84 -6.37 17.15
C LYS A 113 14.45 -4.90 17.29
N LEU A 114 14.90 -4.06 16.36
CA LEU A 114 14.63 -2.62 16.39
C LEU A 114 13.17 -2.31 16.07
N TYR A 115 12.57 -3.01 15.12
CA TYR A 115 11.22 -2.76 14.63
C TYR A 115 10.51 -4.05 14.19
N PRO A 116 10.05 -4.89 15.14
CA PRO A 116 9.48 -6.20 14.85
C PRO A 116 8.19 -6.14 14.02
N THR A 117 7.43 -5.04 14.14
CA THR A 117 6.17 -4.83 13.42
C THR A 117 6.33 -4.90 11.90
N LEU A 118 7.50 -4.55 11.36
CA LEU A 118 7.75 -4.64 9.92
C LEU A 118 7.66 -6.08 9.39
N PHE A 119 8.02 -7.06 10.22
CA PHE A 119 8.07 -8.48 9.83
C PHE A 119 6.70 -9.15 9.90
N SER A 120 5.70 -8.53 10.54
CA SER A 120 4.32 -9.03 10.53
C SER A 120 3.51 -8.57 9.31
N LYS A 121 4.04 -7.62 8.52
CA LYS A 121 3.40 -7.12 7.31
C LYS A 121 3.74 -8.02 6.12
N LYS A 122 2.74 -8.58 5.44
CA LYS A 122 2.92 -9.56 4.36
C LYS A 122 3.24 -8.94 3.00
N ASP A 123 2.78 -7.71 2.77
CA ASP A 123 2.80 -7.09 1.44
C ASP A 123 4.05 -6.23 1.19
N ILE A 124 5.03 -6.30 2.09
CA ILE A 124 6.30 -5.60 1.94
C ILE A 124 7.20 -6.36 0.96
N LYS A 125 7.68 -5.66 -0.07
CA LYS A 125 8.69 -6.20 -0.98
C LYS A 125 10.08 -6.11 -0.36
N TRP A 126 10.66 -7.25 -0.01
CA TRP A 126 12.05 -7.35 0.43
C TRP A 126 12.99 -7.52 -0.76
N ARG A 127 14.13 -6.81 -0.77
CA ARG A 127 15.19 -6.95 -1.77
C ARG A 127 16.56 -7.04 -1.10
N LEU A 128 17.39 -7.94 -1.61
CA LEU A 128 18.82 -7.92 -1.35
C LEU A 128 19.49 -7.18 -2.51
N VAL A 129 20.19 -6.08 -2.21
CA VAL A 129 20.85 -5.28 -3.25
C VAL A 129 22.36 -5.28 -3.04
N ARG A 130 23.06 -5.71 -4.08
CA ARG A 130 24.52 -5.83 -4.13
C ARG A 130 25.09 -4.80 -5.10
N GLN A 131 25.82 -3.84 -4.56
CA GLN A 131 26.51 -2.81 -5.32
C GLN A 131 27.86 -3.30 -5.83
N THR A 132 28.10 -3.18 -7.13
CA THR A 132 29.29 -3.73 -7.80
C THR A 132 30.36 -2.68 -8.13
N ASN A 133 30.13 -1.39 -7.86
CA ASN A 133 31.11 -0.32 -8.09
C ASN A 133 32.22 -0.27 -7.01
N CYS A 134 32.86 -1.40 -6.76
CA CYS A 134 34.02 -1.51 -5.89
C CYS A 134 34.94 -2.64 -6.35
N SER A 135 36.25 -2.39 -6.36
CA SER A 135 37.29 -3.38 -6.66
C SER A 135 38.11 -3.78 -5.43
N ASP A 136 38.05 -2.98 -4.37
CA ASP A 136 38.84 -3.14 -3.15
C ASP A 136 38.04 -2.70 -1.91
N GLN A 137 38.61 -2.93 -0.73
CA GLN A 137 37.96 -2.58 0.53
C GLN A 137 37.73 -1.07 0.69
N GLN A 138 38.58 -0.21 0.10
CA GLN A 138 38.47 1.25 0.27
C GLN A 138 37.33 1.81 -0.58
N SER A 139 37.22 1.39 -1.84
CA SER A 139 36.10 1.67 -2.73
C SER A 139 34.81 1.08 -2.18
N ALA A 140 34.84 -0.15 -1.63
CA ALA A 140 33.68 -0.76 -1.00
C ALA A 140 33.17 0.07 0.18
N LYS A 141 34.06 0.57 1.06
CA LYS A 141 33.70 1.44 2.20
C LYS A 141 33.00 2.75 1.82
N LYS A 142 33.14 3.22 0.58
CA LYS A 142 32.50 4.46 0.09
C LYS A 142 31.06 4.22 -0.37
N LEU A 143 30.69 2.98 -0.67
CA LEU A 143 29.32 2.61 -1.03
C LEU A 143 28.41 2.60 0.20
N PHE A 144 27.11 2.76 -0.02
CA PHE A 144 26.14 2.68 1.07
C PHE A 144 26.03 1.24 1.61
N HIS A 145 26.09 1.07 2.93
CA HIS A 145 25.69 -0.18 3.57
C HIS A 145 24.59 0.11 4.57
N GLY A 146 23.56 -0.72 4.56
CA GLY A 146 22.46 -0.51 5.48
C GLY A 146 21.17 -1.11 4.98
N ILE A 147 20.09 -0.54 5.50
CA ILE A 147 18.73 -0.92 5.13
C ILE A 147 17.99 0.35 4.71
N VAL A 148 17.30 0.29 3.59
CA VAL A 148 16.44 1.37 3.11
C VAL A 148 15.00 0.90 3.17
N ILE A 149 14.17 1.64 3.90
CA ILE A 149 12.75 1.34 4.08
C ILE A 149 11.96 2.39 3.32
N THR A 150 11.17 1.97 2.33
CA THR A 150 10.26 2.85 1.59
C THR A 150 8.88 2.81 2.25
N TYR A 151 8.37 3.96 2.68
CA TYR A 151 7.14 4.07 3.49
C TYR A 151 6.34 5.33 3.17
N ARG A 152 5.05 5.36 3.54
CA ARG A 152 4.23 6.59 3.61
C ARG A 152 3.98 6.92 5.08
N PRO A 153 4.23 8.16 5.54
CA PRO A 153 4.08 8.52 6.95
C PRO A 153 2.61 8.45 7.40
N ALA A 154 2.40 8.26 8.70
CA ALA A 154 1.07 8.40 9.29
C ALA A 154 0.64 9.87 9.26
N GLN A 155 -0.59 10.15 8.86
CA GLN A 155 -1.10 11.51 8.83
C GLN A 155 -1.62 11.99 10.19
N SER A 156 -1.25 13.20 10.58
CA SER A 156 -1.82 13.92 11.72
C SER A 156 -3.06 14.73 11.32
N LYS A 157 -3.78 15.26 12.32
CA LYS A 157 -4.89 16.19 12.07
C LYS A 157 -4.46 17.46 11.35
N GLU A 158 -3.21 17.88 11.53
CA GLU A 158 -2.69 19.08 10.89
C GLU A 158 -2.35 18.79 9.43
N ASP A 159 -1.81 17.60 9.13
CA ASP A 159 -1.54 17.17 7.75
C ASP A 159 -2.83 17.07 6.94
N ILE A 160 -3.91 16.56 7.53
CA ILE A 160 -5.24 16.52 6.88
C ILE A 160 -5.75 17.93 6.54
N LYS A 161 -5.51 18.92 7.41
CA LYS A 161 -5.94 20.30 7.12
C LYS A 161 -5.15 20.87 5.96
N LYS A 162 -3.82 20.72 6.00
CA LYS A 162 -2.92 21.16 4.94
C LYS A 162 -3.25 20.50 3.61
N GLU A 163 -3.59 19.21 3.63
CA GLU A 163 -4.04 18.48 2.45
C GLU A 163 -5.35 19.05 1.89
N ILE A 164 -6.33 19.37 2.74
CA ILE A 164 -7.59 20.00 2.29
C ILE A 164 -7.33 21.40 1.73
N GLU A 165 -6.41 22.16 2.32
CA GLU A 165 -6.00 23.48 1.81
C GLU A 165 -5.35 23.34 0.44
N TYR A 166 -4.39 22.43 0.30
CA TYR A 166 -3.78 22.07 -0.99
C TYR A 166 -4.82 21.70 -2.06
N LEU A 167 -5.79 20.83 -1.73
CA LEU A 167 -6.87 20.46 -2.66
C LEU A 167 -7.71 21.66 -3.07
N LYS A 168 -8.01 22.58 -2.14
CA LYS A 168 -8.77 23.79 -2.45
C LYS A 168 -7.98 24.74 -3.35
N ASP A 169 -6.68 24.88 -3.10
CA ASP A 169 -5.81 25.77 -3.85
C ASP A 169 -5.75 25.31 -5.32
N ILE A 170 -5.44 24.02 -5.57
CA ILE A 170 -5.51 23.42 -6.91
C ILE A 170 -6.84 23.75 -7.59
N LEU A 171 -7.96 23.52 -6.89
CA LEU A 171 -9.28 23.66 -7.47
C LEU A 171 -9.70 25.11 -7.70
N SER A 172 -9.16 26.06 -6.93
CA SER A 172 -9.45 27.48 -7.06
C SER A 172 -8.82 28.07 -8.33
N GLU A 173 -7.69 27.51 -8.76
CA GLU A 173 -6.99 27.91 -9.98
C GLU A 173 -7.56 27.29 -11.26
N LEU A 174 -8.38 26.24 -11.14
CA LEU A 174 -9.04 25.60 -12.27
C LEU A 174 -10.27 26.39 -12.71
N SER A 175 -10.09 27.25 -13.71
CA SER A 175 -11.18 27.99 -14.34
C SER A 175 -11.90 27.18 -15.43
N LYS A 176 -13.15 27.56 -15.75
CA LYS A 176 -13.88 26.99 -16.90
C LYS A 176 -13.09 27.23 -18.19
N GLY A 177 -12.62 26.15 -18.81
CA GLY A 177 -11.83 26.18 -20.05
C GLY A 177 -10.39 25.73 -19.90
N THR A 178 -9.91 25.45 -18.68
CA THR A 178 -8.59 24.84 -18.47
C THR A 178 -8.54 23.43 -19.09
N SER A 179 -7.54 23.18 -19.94
CA SER A 179 -7.35 21.83 -20.50
C SER A 179 -6.85 20.87 -19.43
N GLU A 180 -7.24 19.60 -19.50
CA GLU A 180 -6.85 18.56 -18.54
C GLU A 180 -5.32 18.36 -18.45
N ALA A 181 -4.59 18.51 -19.56
CA ALA A 181 -3.13 18.43 -19.55
C ALA A 181 -2.50 19.54 -18.70
N VAL A 182 -2.97 20.78 -18.86
CA VAL A 182 -2.52 21.94 -18.07
C VAL A 182 -2.91 21.79 -16.60
N ALA A 183 -4.09 21.22 -16.32
CA ALA A 183 -4.50 20.94 -14.95
C ALA A 183 -3.60 19.88 -14.29
N ILE A 184 -3.24 18.81 -15.01
CA ILE A 184 -2.35 17.77 -14.50
C ILE A 184 -0.93 18.31 -14.28
N GLU A 185 -0.37 19.07 -15.22
CA GLU A 185 0.95 19.72 -15.05
C GLU A 185 0.98 20.63 -13.83
N LYS A 186 -0.06 21.40 -13.57
CA LYS A 186 -0.14 22.24 -12.37
C LYS A 186 -0.21 21.43 -11.07
N ILE A 187 -1.01 20.37 -11.06
CA ILE A 187 -1.10 19.47 -9.90
C ILE A 187 0.29 18.88 -9.59
N ILE A 188 1.05 18.52 -10.63
CA ILE A 188 2.44 18.06 -10.50
C ILE A 188 3.29 19.11 -9.80
N ASP A 189 3.28 20.35 -10.31
CA ASP A 189 4.11 21.44 -9.79
C ASP A 189 3.76 21.81 -8.34
N GLU A 190 2.47 21.94 -8.01
CA GLU A 190 2.00 22.30 -6.66
C GLU A 190 2.24 21.18 -5.63
N GLU A 191 2.18 19.91 -6.04
CA GLU A 191 2.53 18.80 -5.14
C GLU A 191 4.02 18.82 -4.79
N GLU A 192 4.91 19.09 -5.76
CA GLU A 192 6.35 19.23 -5.48
C GLU A 192 6.61 20.32 -4.45
N GLU A 193 5.91 21.45 -4.54
CA GLU A 193 6.00 22.54 -3.57
C GLU A 193 5.47 22.12 -2.19
N TYR A 194 4.25 21.59 -2.11
CA TYR A 194 3.63 21.12 -0.87
C TYR A 194 4.51 20.10 -0.12
N LEU A 195 5.04 19.14 -0.87
CA LEU A 195 5.93 18.11 -0.36
C LEU A 195 7.27 18.70 0.10
N SER A 196 7.81 19.71 -0.60
CA SER A 196 9.03 20.40 -0.18
C SER A 196 8.88 21.14 1.16
N GLU A 197 7.70 21.71 1.43
CA GLU A 197 7.44 22.44 2.67
C GLU A 197 7.27 21.54 3.89
N THR A 198 6.69 20.35 3.69
CA THR A 198 6.53 19.33 4.73
C THR A 198 7.85 18.65 5.13
N ILE A 199 8.89 18.72 4.28
CA ILE A 199 10.22 18.14 4.56
C ILE A 199 11.15 19.04 5.37
N LYS A 200 10.75 20.26 5.80
CA LYS A 200 11.67 21.12 6.60
C LYS A 200 12.24 20.34 7.79
N PRO A 201 13.54 19.98 7.79
CA PRO A 201 14.10 19.19 8.85
C PRO A 201 14.22 20.08 10.08
N ASP A 202 13.73 19.60 11.21
CA ASP A 202 14.05 20.18 12.51
C ASP A 202 15.55 20.48 12.58
N SER A 203 15.83 21.74 12.83
CA SER A 203 17.13 22.38 12.82
C SER A 203 18.07 21.78 13.87
N VAL A 204 19.10 21.04 13.45
CA VAL A 204 20.37 20.91 14.19
C VAL A 204 21.54 20.87 13.22
N GLY A 205 22.39 21.90 13.29
CA GLY A 205 23.50 22.11 12.36
C GLY A 205 24.71 21.22 12.57
N THR A 206 25.53 21.09 11.53
CA THR A 206 26.98 21.39 11.56
C THR A 206 27.55 21.26 10.13
N LYS A 207 28.39 22.24 9.75
CA LYS A 207 29.09 22.30 8.48
C LYS A 207 30.10 21.15 8.35
N LEU A 208 30.02 20.38 7.27
CA LEU A 208 31.19 19.72 6.69
C LEU A 208 31.09 19.73 5.16
N SER A 209 32.18 20.14 4.52
CA SER A 209 32.32 20.50 3.12
C SER A 209 32.22 19.32 2.14
N SER A 210 31.41 19.54 1.10
CA SER A 210 31.13 18.81 -0.15
C SER A 210 32.40 18.33 -0.93
N PRO A 211 32.32 17.29 -1.81
CA PRO A 211 31.31 17.14 -2.86
C PRO A 211 30.69 15.74 -2.95
N LEU A 212 29.44 15.64 -2.52
CA LEU A 212 28.38 15.00 -3.29
C LEU A 212 27.14 15.87 -3.07
N ARG A 213 26.75 16.64 -4.09
CA ARG A 213 25.47 17.33 -4.08
C ARG A 213 24.40 16.26 -4.20
N ILE A 214 23.89 15.76 -3.07
CA ILE A 214 22.57 15.15 -3.03
C ILE A 214 21.62 16.32 -2.76
N ALA A 215 20.80 16.62 -3.75
CA ALA A 215 19.81 17.67 -3.73
C ALA A 215 18.86 17.51 -2.52
N PRO A 216 18.25 18.60 -2.02
CA PRO A 216 17.20 18.51 -1.01
C PRO A 216 16.12 17.54 -1.49
N GLY A 217 15.64 16.72 -0.55
CA GLY A 217 14.68 15.64 -0.78
C GLY A 217 13.54 16.11 -1.68
N THR A 218 13.64 15.68 -2.93
CA THR A 218 12.59 15.77 -3.94
C THR A 218 11.73 14.56 -3.66
N TYR A 219 10.52 14.77 -3.13
CA TYR A 219 9.48 13.86 -3.56
C TYR A 219 9.37 14.04 -5.08
N PRO A 220 9.18 12.97 -5.85
CA PRO A 220 8.77 13.16 -7.24
C PRO A 220 7.44 13.91 -7.18
N GLY A 221 7.29 14.98 -7.97
CA GLY A 221 5.95 15.47 -8.29
C GLY A 221 5.08 14.35 -8.84
N PHE A 222 3.79 14.60 -9.06
CA PHE A 222 2.81 13.66 -9.65
C PHE A 222 3.36 12.89 -10.88
N THR A 223 4.13 11.83 -10.65
CA THR A 223 4.56 10.90 -11.70
C THR A 223 3.56 9.77 -11.83
N ASP A 224 2.70 9.58 -10.83
CA ASP A 224 1.61 8.63 -10.83
C ASP A 224 0.27 9.36 -11.06
N SER A 225 -0.16 9.39 -12.31
CA SER A 225 -1.45 9.95 -12.75
C SER A 225 -2.51 8.86 -12.98
N THR A 226 -2.48 7.78 -12.18
CA THR A 226 -3.34 6.59 -12.38
C THR A 226 -4.82 6.95 -12.52
N VAL A 227 -5.40 7.76 -11.62
CA VAL A 227 -6.85 8.03 -11.61
C VAL A 227 -7.27 8.80 -12.85
N THR A 228 -6.60 9.91 -13.17
CA THR A 228 -6.92 10.69 -14.37
C THR A 228 -6.66 9.89 -15.64
N THR A 229 -5.52 9.20 -15.73
CA THR A 229 -5.16 8.41 -16.92
C THR A 229 -6.16 7.28 -17.18
N VAL A 230 -6.59 6.58 -16.13
CA VAL A 230 -7.60 5.51 -16.25
C VAL A 230 -8.95 6.12 -16.62
N LEU A 231 -9.46 7.11 -15.88
CA LEU A 231 -10.78 7.69 -16.15
C LEU A 231 -10.86 8.34 -17.55
N LYS A 232 -9.75 8.89 -18.05
CA LYS A 232 -9.66 9.48 -19.39
C LYS A 232 -9.75 8.45 -20.52
N ARG A 233 -9.11 7.29 -20.35
CA ARG A 233 -9.09 6.25 -21.40
C ARG A 233 -10.33 5.36 -21.42
N GLN A 234 -11.22 5.51 -20.44
CA GLN A 234 -12.45 4.72 -20.32
C GLN A 234 -13.66 5.56 -20.70
N ASP A 235 -14.67 4.90 -21.28
CA ASP A 235 -15.94 5.51 -21.72
C ASP A 235 -17.12 5.13 -20.82
N TRP A 236 -16.84 4.74 -19.57
CA TRP A 236 -17.84 4.29 -18.61
C TRP A 236 -18.92 5.34 -18.34
N THR A 237 -20.17 4.87 -18.25
CA THR A 237 -21.37 5.64 -17.90
C THR A 237 -22.16 4.91 -16.82
N ASN A 238 -23.23 5.51 -16.28
CA ASN A 238 -24.00 4.91 -15.17
C ASN A 238 -23.11 4.46 -14.00
N MET A 239 -22.12 5.31 -13.68
CA MET A 239 -21.05 4.98 -12.74
C MET A 239 -21.51 5.11 -11.29
N LEU A 240 -21.07 4.16 -10.47
CA LEU A 240 -20.99 4.24 -9.02
C LEU A 240 -19.51 4.36 -8.67
N ILE A 241 -19.08 5.53 -8.17
CA ILE A 241 -17.68 5.76 -7.79
C ILE A 241 -17.55 5.58 -6.27
N ILE A 242 -16.71 4.62 -5.87
CA ILE A 242 -16.27 4.39 -4.50
C ILE A 242 -14.80 4.79 -4.42
N SER A 243 -14.42 5.68 -3.50
CA SER A 243 -13.02 6.08 -3.33
C SER A 243 -12.57 5.98 -1.87
N ASP A 244 -11.41 5.37 -1.69
CA ASP A 244 -10.60 5.51 -0.49
C ASP A 244 -10.12 6.98 -0.40
N LEU A 245 -10.42 7.64 0.71
CA LEU A 245 -9.97 9.00 1.05
C LEU A 245 -9.13 9.00 2.33
N THR A 246 -8.39 7.93 2.57
CA THR A 246 -7.35 7.86 3.60
C THR A 246 -6.14 8.68 3.18
N GLY A 247 -5.24 8.93 4.13
CA GLY A 247 -4.15 9.86 3.95
C GLY A 247 -3.12 9.50 2.87
N SER A 248 -3.04 8.23 2.47
CA SER A 248 -2.18 7.83 1.36
C SER A 248 -2.80 8.08 -0.01
N MET A 249 -4.09 8.43 -0.04
CA MET A 249 -4.87 8.65 -1.25
C MET A 249 -4.95 10.12 -1.67
N SER A 250 -4.29 11.04 -0.97
CA SER A 250 -4.26 12.48 -1.25
C SER A 250 -4.00 12.82 -2.72
N PRO A 251 -2.91 12.35 -3.35
CA PRO A 251 -2.65 12.69 -4.75
C PRO A 251 -3.75 12.16 -5.69
N TYR A 252 -4.24 10.95 -5.43
CA TYR A 252 -5.28 10.32 -6.24
C TYR A 252 -6.65 10.97 -6.04
N THR A 253 -6.90 11.55 -4.86
CA THR A 253 -8.08 12.37 -4.56
C THR A 253 -8.06 13.68 -5.35
N ALA A 254 -6.90 14.34 -5.43
CA ALA A 254 -6.72 15.53 -6.27
C ALA A 254 -7.01 15.22 -7.75
N GLN A 255 -6.47 14.10 -8.26
CA GLN A 255 -6.75 13.61 -9.61
C GLN A 255 -8.25 13.39 -9.86
N LEU A 256 -8.95 12.74 -8.92
CA LEU A 256 -10.39 12.55 -9.02
C LEU A 256 -11.11 13.90 -9.10
N PHE A 257 -10.76 14.85 -8.24
CA PHE A 257 -11.41 16.16 -8.23
C PHE A 257 -11.16 16.96 -9.50
N VAL A 258 -9.95 16.92 -10.05
CA VAL A 258 -9.66 17.56 -11.33
C VAL A 258 -10.47 16.92 -12.45
N TRP A 259 -10.55 15.59 -12.50
CA TRP A 259 -11.41 14.92 -13.46
C TRP A 259 -12.88 15.35 -13.30
N LEU A 260 -13.40 15.40 -12.06
CA LEU A 260 -14.77 15.84 -11.77
C LEU A 260 -15.04 17.31 -12.14
N ARG A 261 -14.06 18.20 -11.98
CA ARG A 261 -14.18 19.62 -12.37
C ARG A 261 -14.23 19.81 -13.87
N LEU A 262 -13.44 19.02 -14.60
CA LEU A 262 -13.24 19.20 -16.04
C LEU A 262 -14.24 18.42 -16.91
N ASN A 263 -14.96 17.47 -16.32
CA ASN A 263 -15.92 16.62 -17.03
C ASN A 263 -17.36 16.90 -16.58
N THR A 264 -18.30 16.83 -17.52
CA THR A 264 -19.73 16.78 -17.20
C THR A 264 -20.08 15.42 -16.62
N ILE A 265 -20.52 15.40 -15.36
CA ILE A 265 -20.77 14.16 -14.61
C ILE A 265 -22.26 13.81 -14.45
N ASP A 266 -23.17 14.76 -14.69
CA ASP A 266 -24.62 14.61 -14.46
C ASP A 266 -25.22 13.35 -15.11
N GLU A 267 -24.72 12.99 -16.29
CA GLU A 267 -25.18 11.81 -17.04
C GLU A 267 -24.27 10.59 -16.86
N LYS A 268 -23.04 10.79 -16.38
CA LYS A 268 -22.01 9.74 -16.28
C LYS A 268 -21.96 9.07 -14.91
N VAL A 269 -22.09 9.81 -13.81
CA VAL A 269 -21.97 9.31 -12.44
C VAL A 269 -23.30 9.47 -11.71
N LYS A 270 -23.82 8.38 -11.14
CA LYS A 270 -25.11 8.37 -10.43
C LYS A 270 -24.95 8.46 -8.92
N GLN A 271 -23.82 8.02 -8.39
CA GLN A 271 -23.60 7.90 -6.95
C GLN A 271 -22.10 7.96 -6.64
N PHE A 272 -21.78 8.68 -5.57
CA PHE A 272 -20.46 8.67 -4.94
C PHE A 272 -20.55 8.05 -3.55
N VAL A 273 -19.54 7.26 -3.21
CA VAL A 273 -19.29 6.76 -1.86
C VAL A 273 -17.81 6.97 -1.54
N PHE A 274 -17.52 7.56 -0.38
CA PHE A 274 -16.16 7.77 0.10
C PHE A 274 -15.98 7.07 1.43
N PHE A 275 -14.79 6.54 1.67
CA PHE A 275 -14.47 5.89 2.95
C PHE A 275 -13.11 6.30 3.51
N ASN A 276 -12.96 6.20 4.82
CA ASN A 276 -11.77 6.64 5.56
C ASN A 276 -11.30 5.64 6.63
N ASP A 277 -11.82 4.42 6.59
CA ASP A 277 -11.51 3.31 7.52
C ASP A 277 -11.90 3.57 8.97
N GLY A 278 -13.15 4.04 9.15
CA GLY A 278 -13.84 3.96 10.42
C GLY A 278 -13.70 5.18 11.33
N ASP A 279 -13.60 6.39 10.77
CA ASP A 279 -13.71 7.65 11.53
C ASP A 279 -12.77 7.77 12.74
N LYS A 280 -11.50 7.38 12.58
CA LYS A 280 -10.48 7.32 13.66
C LYS A 280 -10.81 6.34 14.78
N THR A 281 -11.66 5.35 14.51
CA THR A 281 -11.86 4.22 15.42
C THR A 281 -10.50 3.56 15.68
N PRO A 282 -10.07 3.42 16.94
CA PRO A 282 -8.80 2.77 17.26
C PRO A 282 -8.74 1.37 16.66
N ASP A 283 -7.60 0.98 16.09
CA ASP A 283 -7.47 -0.27 15.31
C ASP A 283 -7.99 -1.51 16.04
N HIS A 284 -7.69 -1.64 17.34
CA HIS A 284 -8.15 -2.76 18.17
C HIS A 284 -9.68 -2.80 18.41
N LYS A 285 -10.41 -1.75 18.02
CA LYS A 285 -11.87 -1.65 18.10
C LYS A 285 -12.55 -1.76 16.74
N LYS A 286 -11.80 -1.78 15.63
CA LYS A 286 -12.37 -1.99 14.30
C LYS A 286 -12.90 -3.41 14.22
N VAL A 287 -14.16 -3.55 13.82
CA VAL A 287 -14.84 -4.84 13.68
C VAL A 287 -15.20 -5.02 12.21
N ILE A 288 -14.72 -6.10 11.59
CA ILE A 288 -15.03 -6.43 10.19
C ILE A 288 -16.55 -6.41 9.97
N GLY A 289 -16.99 -5.68 8.94
CA GLY A 289 -18.39 -5.48 8.60
C GLY A 289 -19.08 -4.32 9.34
N LYS A 290 -18.36 -3.66 10.27
CA LYS A 290 -18.86 -2.58 11.13
C LYS A 290 -17.77 -1.53 11.43
N THR A 291 -16.79 -1.40 10.55
CA THR A 291 -15.69 -0.43 10.69
C THR A 291 -16.24 0.99 10.56
N GLY A 292 -17.17 1.22 9.62
CA GLY A 292 -17.82 2.51 9.41
C GLY A 292 -16.96 3.50 8.61
N GLY A 293 -17.16 4.80 8.83
CA GLY A 293 -16.45 5.82 8.07
C GLY A 293 -16.80 5.85 6.58
N ILE A 294 -18.07 5.58 6.25
CA ILE A 294 -18.59 5.52 4.87
C ILE A 294 -19.56 6.69 4.67
N TYR A 295 -19.30 7.49 3.64
CA TYR A 295 -19.98 8.74 3.31
C TYR A 295 -20.53 8.64 1.89
N GLN A 296 -21.70 9.23 1.62
CA GLN A 296 -22.36 9.03 0.32
C GLN A 296 -23.13 10.26 -0.16
N THR A 297 -23.19 10.46 -1.47
CA THR A 297 -24.04 11.47 -2.12
C THR A 297 -24.48 11.01 -3.51
N ARG A 298 -25.68 11.44 -3.91
CA ARG A 298 -26.21 11.36 -5.29
C ARG A 298 -26.08 12.67 -6.06
N SER A 299 -25.53 13.70 -5.43
CA SER A 299 -25.39 15.00 -6.08
C SER A 299 -24.39 14.92 -7.22
N SER A 300 -24.74 15.54 -8.33
CA SER A 300 -23.85 15.81 -9.46
C SER A 300 -23.20 17.19 -9.37
N LYS A 301 -23.55 18.00 -8.36
CA LYS A 301 -22.89 19.29 -8.13
C LYS A 301 -21.54 19.03 -7.49
N PHE A 302 -20.49 19.49 -8.16
CA PHE A 302 -19.12 19.35 -7.65
C PHE A 302 -18.98 19.81 -6.19
N GLY A 303 -19.53 20.96 -5.82
CA GLY A 303 -19.40 21.49 -4.45
C GLY A 303 -19.95 20.55 -3.37
N ASP A 304 -21.03 19.82 -3.65
CA ASP A 304 -21.61 18.86 -2.70
C ASP A 304 -20.72 17.62 -2.57
N ILE A 305 -20.10 17.18 -3.68
CA ILE A 305 -19.16 16.06 -3.72
C ILE A 305 -17.87 16.42 -2.97
N GLU A 306 -17.35 17.63 -3.21
CA GLU A 306 -16.18 18.20 -2.55
C GLU A 306 -16.39 18.30 -1.04
N GLU A 307 -17.53 18.84 -0.60
CA GLU A 307 -17.85 18.95 0.82
C GLU A 307 -17.92 17.57 1.49
N LEU A 308 -18.53 16.58 0.83
CA LEU A 308 -18.60 15.21 1.31
C LEU A 308 -17.20 14.59 1.47
N ALA A 309 -16.32 14.79 0.49
CA ALA A 309 -14.96 14.28 0.54
C ALA A 309 -14.15 14.93 1.67
N TYR A 310 -14.18 16.26 1.81
CA TYR A 310 -13.51 16.92 2.94
C TYR A 310 -14.05 16.49 4.29
N LYS A 311 -15.37 16.23 4.40
CA LYS A 311 -15.95 15.65 5.61
C LYS A 311 -15.38 14.27 5.91
N THR A 312 -15.27 13.43 4.88
CA THR A 312 -14.69 12.08 4.97
C THR A 312 -13.25 12.14 5.47
N MET A 313 -12.39 12.95 4.84
CA MET A 313 -10.98 13.12 5.21
C MET A 313 -10.81 13.67 6.64
N ARG A 314 -11.62 14.64 7.05
CA ARG A 314 -11.54 15.20 8.42
C ARG A 314 -11.87 14.16 9.49
N ASN A 315 -12.72 13.21 9.18
CA ASN A 315 -13.17 12.21 10.15
C ASN A 315 -12.23 11.02 10.25
N GLY A 316 -11.41 10.73 9.24
CA GLY A 316 -10.47 9.60 9.25
C GLY A 316 -9.35 9.75 8.23
N CYS A 317 -8.17 9.21 8.56
CA CYS A 317 -7.00 9.18 7.68
C CYS A 317 -6.47 7.75 7.46
N GLY A 318 -7.25 6.74 7.84
CA GLY A 318 -6.80 5.34 7.93
C GLY A 318 -6.43 4.91 9.36
N GLY A 319 -5.64 3.84 9.47
CA GLY A 319 -5.09 3.36 10.75
C GLY A 319 -4.04 2.26 10.60
N ASP A 320 -4.41 1.01 10.83
CA ASP A 320 -3.54 -0.18 10.89
C ASP A 320 -2.89 -0.61 9.56
N ALA A 321 -3.12 0.16 8.50
CA ALA A 321 -2.76 -0.02 7.09
C ALA A 321 -3.80 -0.74 6.20
N PRO A 322 -4.46 -1.84 6.62
CA PRO A 322 -5.59 -2.36 5.86
C PRO A 322 -6.78 -1.39 5.90
N GLU A 323 -7.61 -1.35 4.86
CA GLU A 323 -8.78 -0.45 4.78
C GLU A 323 -10.09 -1.24 4.57
N ASN A 324 -11.25 -0.64 4.82
CA ASN A 324 -12.56 -1.32 4.78
C ASN A 324 -13.26 -1.26 3.40
N ASP A 325 -12.56 -1.66 2.34
CA ASP A 325 -13.03 -1.58 0.96
C ASP A 325 -14.35 -2.36 0.72
N ILE A 326 -14.51 -3.56 1.27
CA ILE A 326 -15.67 -4.41 0.99
C ILE A 326 -16.94 -3.88 1.68
N GLU A 327 -16.82 -3.33 2.89
CA GLU A 327 -17.90 -2.62 3.57
C GLU A 327 -18.38 -1.42 2.73
N ALA A 328 -17.45 -0.62 2.22
CA ALA A 328 -17.76 0.53 1.36
C ALA A 328 -18.45 0.08 0.06
N LEU A 329 -17.91 -0.94 -0.61
CA LEU A 329 -18.51 -1.54 -1.81
C LEU A 329 -19.91 -2.08 -1.57
N THR A 330 -20.10 -2.84 -0.51
CA THR A 330 -21.40 -3.41 -0.14
C THR A 330 -22.42 -2.29 0.03
N LYS A 331 -22.04 -1.24 0.77
CA LYS A 331 -22.93 -0.11 1.00
C LYS A 331 -23.25 0.66 -0.27
N ALA A 332 -22.26 0.84 -1.13
CA ALA A 332 -22.40 1.53 -2.40
C ALA A 332 -23.35 0.80 -3.36
N ILE A 333 -23.25 -0.53 -3.45
CA ILE A 333 -24.10 -1.35 -4.31
C ILE A 333 -25.57 -1.32 -3.85
N GLU A 334 -25.83 -1.30 -2.54
CA GLU A 334 -27.18 -1.10 -2.00
C GLU A 334 -27.77 0.26 -2.40
N LEU A 335 -26.93 1.30 -2.45
CA LEU A 335 -27.35 2.67 -2.75
C LEU A 335 -27.58 2.90 -4.25
N CYS A 336 -26.92 2.17 -5.13
CA CYS A 336 -27.11 2.26 -6.58
C CYS A 336 -27.21 0.86 -7.23
N PRO A 337 -28.34 0.14 -7.05
CA PRO A 337 -28.52 -1.20 -7.59
C PRO A 337 -28.66 -1.23 -9.13
N ASP A 338 -28.92 -0.09 -9.76
CA ASP A 338 -29.05 0.11 -11.20
C ASP A 338 -27.75 0.63 -11.86
N CYS A 339 -26.74 1.02 -11.08
CA CYS A 339 -25.43 1.36 -11.64
C CYS A 339 -24.78 0.17 -12.35
N GLU A 340 -24.26 0.41 -13.55
CA GLU A 340 -23.63 -0.59 -14.43
C GLU A 340 -22.12 -0.68 -14.19
N ASN A 341 -21.48 0.46 -13.99
CA ASN A 341 -20.03 0.57 -13.82
C ASN A 341 -19.70 0.90 -12.37
N ILE A 342 -19.37 -0.12 -11.58
CA ILE A 342 -18.96 0.03 -10.18
C ILE A 342 -17.46 0.18 -10.12
N ILE A 343 -16.99 1.33 -9.67
CA ILE A 343 -15.58 1.72 -9.72
C ILE A 343 -15.07 1.90 -8.29
N LEU A 344 -14.07 1.13 -7.92
CA LEU A 344 -13.33 1.30 -6.67
C LEU A 344 -11.99 1.97 -6.97
N ILE A 345 -11.71 3.11 -6.35
CA ILE A 345 -10.39 3.77 -6.37
C ILE A 345 -9.70 3.47 -5.03
N ALA A 346 -8.58 2.76 -5.05
CA ALA A 346 -7.97 2.20 -3.84
C ALA A 346 -6.43 2.28 -3.84
N ASP A 347 -5.85 2.26 -2.63
CA ASP A 347 -4.41 2.26 -2.40
C ASP A 347 -3.81 0.85 -2.56
N ASN A 348 -2.92 0.66 -3.53
CA ASN A 348 -2.20 -0.60 -3.72
C ASN A 348 -1.37 -1.01 -2.49
N TRP A 349 -0.95 -0.07 -1.64
CA TRP A 349 -0.12 -0.37 -0.47
C TRP A 349 -0.95 -0.79 0.75
N ALA A 350 -2.28 -0.67 0.67
CA ALA A 350 -3.20 -1.10 1.70
C ALA A 350 -3.79 -2.48 1.38
N PRO A 351 -3.76 -3.43 2.33
CA PRO A 351 -4.57 -4.64 2.23
C PRO A 351 -6.07 -4.32 2.39
N ILE A 352 -6.92 -5.15 1.83
CA ILE A 352 -8.36 -5.13 2.08
C ILE A 352 -8.62 -5.76 3.46
N LYS A 353 -8.97 -4.95 4.46
CA LYS A 353 -9.19 -5.36 5.86
C LYS A 353 -10.27 -6.43 5.98
N ASP A 354 -11.34 -6.23 5.24
CA ASP A 354 -12.58 -6.99 5.30
C ASP A 354 -12.73 -7.96 4.12
N ILE A 355 -11.61 -8.42 3.54
CA ILE A 355 -11.57 -9.36 2.41
C ILE A 355 -12.36 -10.66 2.67
N SER A 356 -12.55 -11.04 3.94
CA SER A 356 -13.41 -12.15 4.33
C SER A 356 -14.89 -11.99 3.93
N LEU A 357 -15.32 -10.75 3.64
CA LEU A 357 -16.68 -10.41 3.20
C LEU A 357 -16.83 -10.43 1.68
N LEU A 358 -15.76 -10.73 0.93
CA LEU A 358 -15.74 -10.69 -0.54
C LEU A 358 -16.89 -11.48 -1.19
N SER A 359 -17.29 -12.61 -0.59
CA SER A 359 -18.39 -13.45 -1.08
C SER A 359 -19.76 -12.74 -1.13
N ASN A 360 -19.90 -11.57 -0.50
CA ASN A 360 -21.13 -10.80 -0.49
C ASN A 360 -21.25 -9.87 -1.72
N ILE A 361 -20.17 -9.72 -2.50
CA ILE A 361 -20.15 -8.84 -3.68
C ILE A 361 -20.51 -9.65 -4.93
N ASN A 362 -21.69 -9.38 -5.49
CA ASN A 362 -22.25 -10.14 -6.62
C ASN A 362 -22.29 -9.34 -7.93
N LYS A 363 -21.51 -8.25 -8.03
CA LYS A 363 -21.43 -7.43 -9.24
C LYS A 363 -19.97 -7.18 -9.63
N PRO A 364 -19.65 -7.09 -10.94
CA PRO A 364 -18.30 -6.79 -11.41
C PRO A 364 -17.77 -5.46 -10.88
N ILE A 365 -16.61 -5.50 -10.23
CA ILE A 365 -15.92 -4.33 -9.68
C ILE A 365 -14.75 -3.94 -10.57
N LYS A 366 -14.74 -2.69 -11.03
CA LYS A 366 -13.63 -2.09 -11.77
C LYS A 366 -12.74 -1.36 -10.77
N ILE A 367 -11.51 -1.80 -10.58
CA ILE A 367 -10.62 -1.27 -9.53
C ILE A 367 -9.58 -0.37 -10.19
N ILE A 368 -9.62 0.93 -9.92
CA ILE A 368 -8.52 1.84 -10.23
C ILE A 368 -7.51 1.73 -9.08
N LEU A 369 -6.38 1.10 -9.33
CA LEU A 369 -5.43 0.71 -8.30
C LEU A 369 -4.19 1.62 -8.32
N CYS A 370 -4.12 2.49 -7.32
CA CYS A 370 -3.17 3.59 -7.24
C CYS A 370 -1.84 3.16 -6.59
N GLY A 371 -0.68 3.65 -7.06
CA GLY A 371 0.61 3.38 -6.41
C GLY A 371 1.19 1.99 -6.69
N SER A 372 0.99 1.48 -7.91
CA SER A 372 1.37 0.11 -8.30
C SER A 372 2.84 -0.07 -8.75
N ASP A 373 3.69 0.94 -8.61
CA ASP A 373 5.06 0.92 -9.13
C ASP A 373 5.94 -0.21 -8.58
N TYR A 374 5.74 -0.59 -7.32
CA TYR A 374 6.54 -1.61 -6.65
C TYR A 374 6.02 -3.03 -6.84
N GLY A 375 4.89 -3.18 -7.52
CA GLY A 375 4.16 -4.43 -7.62
C GLY A 375 2.68 -4.23 -7.39
N ILE A 376 1.92 -5.31 -7.54
CA ILE A 376 0.47 -5.27 -7.36
C ILE A 376 0.09 -6.10 -6.15
N ASN A 377 -0.76 -5.52 -5.29
CA ASN A 377 -1.38 -6.23 -4.20
C ASN A 377 -2.39 -7.25 -4.75
N ALA A 378 -2.11 -8.53 -4.48
CA ALA A 378 -2.87 -9.66 -4.99
C ALA A 378 -4.34 -9.67 -4.53
N GLN A 379 -4.68 -9.04 -3.40
CA GLN A 379 -6.05 -9.01 -2.90
C GLN A 379 -7.00 -8.24 -3.84
N TYR A 380 -6.50 -7.22 -4.54
CA TYR A 380 -7.29 -6.51 -5.55
C TYR A 380 -7.44 -7.35 -6.84
N LEU A 381 -6.45 -8.19 -7.18
CA LEU A 381 -6.60 -9.17 -8.25
C LEU A 381 -7.65 -10.23 -7.88
N ASP A 382 -7.63 -10.70 -6.63
CA ASP A 382 -8.63 -11.64 -6.09
C ASP A 382 -10.04 -11.03 -6.10
N LEU A 383 -10.19 -9.77 -5.69
CA LEU A 383 -11.47 -9.05 -5.72
C LEU A 383 -12.01 -8.93 -7.16
N ALA A 384 -11.19 -8.47 -8.10
CA ALA A 384 -11.58 -8.36 -9.51
C ALA A 384 -11.94 -9.74 -10.09
N ARG A 385 -11.16 -10.78 -9.80
CA ARG A 385 -11.45 -12.15 -10.24
C ARG A 385 -12.75 -12.67 -9.65
N ALA A 386 -12.95 -12.58 -8.34
CA ALA A 386 -14.14 -13.12 -7.68
C ALA A 386 -15.45 -12.46 -8.15
N THR A 387 -15.37 -11.20 -8.56
CA THR A 387 -16.54 -10.42 -8.99
C THR A 387 -16.74 -10.42 -10.52
N GLY A 388 -15.81 -10.98 -11.28
CA GLY A 388 -15.79 -10.85 -12.74
C GLY A 388 -15.48 -9.44 -13.25
N GLY A 389 -14.85 -8.63 -12.40
CA GLY A 389 -14.40 -7.28 -12.68
C GLY A 389 -12.98 -7.22 -13.28
N SER A 390 -12.31 -6.09 -13.06
CA SER A 390 -11.02 -5.76 -13.66
C SER A 390 -10.18 -4.87 -12.74
N VAL A 391 -8.86 -4.87 -12.95
CA VAL A 391 -7.94 -3.95 -12.27
C VAL A 391 -7.31 -3.03 -13.30
N HIS A 392 -7.30 -1.73 -13.04
CA HIS A 392 -6.82 -0.68 -13.92
C HIS A 392 -5.68 0.06 -13.21
N ILE A 393 -4.48 -0.01 -13.78
CA ILE A 393 -3.30 0.71 -13.30
C ILE A 393 -2.88 1.75 -14.35
N MET A 394 -1.96 2.66 -14.03
CA MET A 394 -1.62 3.77 -14.92
C MET A 394 -1.37 3.35 -16.38
N GLU A 395 -0.60 2.28 -16.62
CA GLU A 395 -0.13 1.90 -17.95
C GLU A 395 -1.03 0.90 -18.68
N ASN A 396 -1.86 0.12 -17.95
CA ASN A 396 -2.61 -0.98 -18.54
C ASN A 396 -3.86 -1.38 -17.73
N ASP A 397 -4.78 -2.05 -18.43
CA ASP A 397 -5.99 -2.64 -17.88
C ASP A 397 -5.84 -4.17 -17.81
N LEU A 398 -5.99 -4.71 -16.60
CA LEU A 398 -5.97 -6.14 -16.30
C LEU A 398 -7.41 -6.65 -16.32
N ILE A 399 -7.82 -7.09 -17.51
CA ILE A 399 -9.15 -7.63 -17.79
C ILE A 399 -9.12 -9.16 -17.77
N ASP A 400 -10.31 -9.77 -17.77
CA ASP A 400 -10.49 -11.22 -17.92
C ASP A 400 -9.75 -12.08 -16.87
N LEU A 401 -9.51 -11.52 -15.67
CA LEU A 401 -8.79 -12.21 -14.59
C LEU A 401 -9.46 -13.52 -14.16
N MET A 402 -10.76 -13.71 -14.42
CA MET A 402 -11.49 -14.98 -14.22
C MET A 402 -11.03 -16.11 -15.15
N LYS A 403 -10.50 -15.81 -16.34
CA LYS A 403 -10.13 -16.83 -17.33
C LYS A 403 -8.83 -17.57 -16.99
N ILE A 404 -8.05 -17.05 -16.05
CA ILE A 404 -6.80 -17.68 -15.60
C ILE A 404 -7.16 -18.92 -14.77
N ASN A 405 -6.67 -20.09 -15.15
CA ASN A 405 -7.03 -21.34 -14.48
C ASN A 405 -6.18 -21.63 -13.24
N GLU A 406 -6.67 -22.51 -12.37
CA GLU A 406 -5.91 -23.02 -11.23
C GLU A 406 -4.55 -23.58 -11.70
N GLY A 407 -3.47 -23.20 -11.05
CA GLY A 407 -2.11 -23.59 -11.41
C GLY A 407 -1.46 -22.75 -12.51
N GLU A 408 -2.21 -21.96 -13.28
CA GLU A 408 -1.66 -21.06 -14.29
C GLU A 408 -0.96 -19.86 -13.65
N THR A 409 -0.02 -19.27 -14.40
CA THR A 409 0.75 -18.11 -13.96
C THR A 409 0.51 -16.91 -14.85
N ILE A 410 0.49 -15.73 -14.25
CA ILE A 410 0.49 -14.44 -14.94
C ILE A 410 1.65 -13.57 -14.42
N THR A 411 2.28 -12.81 -15.30
CA THR A 411 3.29 -11.82 -14.91
C THR A 411 2.72 -10.42 -15.05
N ILE A 412 2.75 -9.65 -13.97
CA ILE A 412 2.27 -8.28 -13.93
C ILE A 412 3.35 -7.40 -13.29
N ARG A 413 3.79 -6.35 -13.99
CA ARG A 413 4.89 -5.46 -13.55
C ARG A 413 6.13 -6.22 -13.04
N GLY A 414 6.53 -7.27 -13.75
CA GLY A 414 7.67 -8.11 -13.41
C GLY A 414 7.47 -9.06 -12.22
N GLN A 415 6.30 -9.06 -11.58
CA GLN A 415 5.93 -10.03 -10.55
C GLN A 415 5.14 -11.17 -11.17
N THR A 416 5.53 -12.41 -10.88
CA THR A 416 4.77 -13.58 -11.33
C THR A 416 3.84 -14.03 -10.22
N PHE A 417 2.57 -14.23 -10.56
CA PHE A 417 1.54 -14.78 -9.70
C PHE A 417 1.08 -16.11 -10.27
N LYS A 418 0.74 -17.05 -9.40
CA LYS A 418 0.13 -18.32 -9.73
C LYS A 418 -1.23 -18.40 -9.05
N ILE A 419 -2.23 -18.95 -9.73
CA ILE A 419 -3.50 -19.24 -9.08
C ILE A 419 -3.34 -20.48 -8.21
N GLU A 420 -3.53 -20.31 -6.91
CA GLU A 420 -3.49 -21.38 -5.91
C GLU A 420 -4.71 -21.26 -4.98
N ASN A 421 -5.52 -22.32 -4.93
CA ASN A 421 -6.81 -22.35 -4.25
C ASN A 421 -7.73 -21.19 -4.67
N GLY A 422 -7.76 -20.89 -5.97
CA GLY A 422 -8.57 -19.83 -6.56
C GLY A 422 -8.07 -18.40 -6.30
N LYS A 423 -6.90 -18.22 -5.68
CA LYS A 423 -6.32 -16.89 -5.36
C LYS A 423 -4.97 -16.66 -6.03
N PHE A 424 -4.65 -15.40 -6.30
CA PHE A 424 -3.33 -15.01 -6.80
C PHE A 424 -2.29 -15.11 -5.67
N THR A 425 -1.39 -16.08 -5.79
CA THR A 425 -0.23 -16.23 -4.90
C THR A 425 1.04 -15.83 -5.65
N ARG A 426 1.81 -14.92 -5.06
CA ARG A 426 3.06 -14.48 -5.68
C ARG A 426 4.07 -15.62 -5.71
N VAL A 427 4.64 -15.89 -6.88
CA VAL A 427 5.72 -16.87 -7.05
C VAL A 427 7.05 -16.19 -6.78
N THR A 428 7.71 -16.58 -5.69
CA THR A 428 9.12 -16.27 -5.46
C THR A 428 9.96 -17.30 -6.21
N LYS A 429 10.72 -16.87 -7.22
CA LYS A 429 11.76 -17.72 -7.82
C LYS A 429 12.79 -18.06 -6.74
N ILE A 430 12.83 -19.34 -6.36
CA ILE A 430 13.86 -19.94 -5.50
C ILE A 430 15.22 -19.90 -6.21
#